data_AF-A0A0P0SF27-F1
#
_entry.id   AF-A0A0P0SF27-F1
#
_cell.length_a   1.000
_cell.length_b   1.000
_cell.length_c   1.000
_cell.angle_alpha   90.00
_cell.angle_beta   90.00
_cell.angle_gamma   90.00
#
_symmetry.space_group_name_H-M   'P 1'
#
loop_
_entity.id
_entity.type
_entity.pdbx_description
1 polymer ?
#
loop_
_entity_poly.entity_id
_entity_poly.type
_entity_poly.pdbx_seq_one_letter_code
_entity_poly.pdbx_strand_id
1 'polypeptide(L)'
;MTTTNLRKLDPFSAEYAEAAGITPVGPELFEELLEPPSFIVGKPITGNGMAAIRDWIMSVEQHFGGQNMATCHYAALLGYYAHLKTFRVEVSDRALAQNTGGHRSRYNGHAQRLVDAGLLVKVPKKSREKGSPYVLAERVAI
;
A
#
# COMPACT_ATOMS: atom_id res chain seq x y z
N MET A 1 -25.41 0.40 -51.82
CA MET A 1 -24.77 -0.04 -50.57
C MET A 1 -24.77 -1.56 -50.55
N THR A 2 -23.61 -2.17 -50.70
CA THR A 2 -23.45 -3.64 -50.73
C THR A 2 -23.27 -4.11 -49.29
N THR A 3 -24.24 -4.82 -48.72
CA THR A 3 -24.15 -5.37 -47.36
C THR A 3 -23.34 -6.67 -47.39
N THR A 4 -22.08 -6.61 -46.97
CA THR A 4 -21.20 -7.79 -46.84
C THR A 4 -21.74 -8.74 -45.78
N ASN A 5 -21.93 -10.01 -46.13
CA ASN A 5 -22.48 -11.01 -45.23
C ASN A 5 -21.37 -11.67 -44.40
N LEU A 6 -21.16 -11.17 -43.17
CA LEU A 6 -20.09 -11.57 -42.25
C LEU A 6 -19.98 -13.09 -42.00
N ARG A 7 -21.09 -13.83 -42.11
CA ARG A 7 -21.13 -15.30 -41.87
C ARG A 7 -20.41 -16.13 -42.93
N LYS A 8 -20.01 -15.52 -44.05
CA LYS A 8 -19.27 -16.18 -45.13
C LYS A 8 -17.77 -15.89 -45.11
N LEU A 9 -17.31 -15.01 -44.23
CA LEU A 9 -15.91 -14.65 -44.11
C LEU A 9 -15.26 -15.47 -42.99
N ASP A 10 -13.97 -15.79 -43.16
CA ASP A 10 -13.18 -16.40 -42.10
C ASP A 10 -13.02 -15.37 -40.97
N PRO A 11 -13.42 -15.69 -39.71
CA PRO A 11 -13.34 -14.77 -38.58
C PRO A 11 -11.91 -14.30 -38.24
N PHE A 12 -10.88 -14.95 -38.78
CA PHE A 12 -9.47 -14.56 -38.62
C PHE A 12 -8.89 -13.82 -39.83
N SER A 13 -9.69 -13.58 -40.89
CA SER A 13 -9.25 -12.82 -42.06
C SER A 13 -9.32 -11.30 -41.85
N ALA A 14 -8.45 -10.56 -42.53
CA ALA A 14 -8.46 -9.10 -42.51
C ALA A 14 -9.78 -8.51 -43.04
N GLU A 15 -10.39 -9.18 -44.03
CA GLU A 15 -11.68 -8.79 -44.62
C GLU A 15 -12.84 -8.92 -43.63
N TYR A 16 -12.81 -9.91 -42.73
CA TYR A 16 -13.78 -10.02 -41.65
C TYR A 16 -13.61 -8.89 -40.63
N ALA A 17 -12.36 -8.60 -40.22
CA ALA A 17 -12.06 -7.53 -39.27
C ALA A 17 -12.53 -6.16 -39.80
N GLU A 18 -12.28 -5.87 -41.08
CA GLU A 18 -12.73 -4.63 -41.74
C GLU A 18 -14.26 -4.56 -41.85
N ALA A 19 -14.90 -5.64 -42.32
CA ALA A 19 -16.36 -5.69 -42.44
C ALA A 19 -17.09 -5.65 -41.08
N ALA A 20 -16.44 -6.12 -40.00
CA ALA A 20 -16.95 -6.09 -38.63
C ALA A 20 -16.60 -4.80 -37.88
N GLY A 21 -15.85 -3.87 -38.48
CA GLY A 21 -15.39 -2.64 -37.82
C GLY A 21 -14.40 -2.88 -36.67
N ILE A 22 -13.70 -4.02 -36.68
CA ILE A 22 -12.71 -4.39 -35.68
C ILE A 22 -11.36 -3.85 -36.15
N THR A 23 -10.89 -2.76 -35.55
CA THR A 23 -9.51 -2.31 -35.71
C THR A 23 -8.57 -3.32 -35.06
N PRO A 24 -7.59 -3.88 -35.80
CA PRO A 24 -6.56 -4.71 -35.21
C PRO A 24 -5.81 -3.89 -34.16
N VAL A 25 -5.76 -4.41 -32.94
CA VAL A 25 -4.96 -3.85 -31.85
C VAL A 25 -3.50 -3.96 -32.26
N GLY A 26 -2.85 -2.83 -32.52
CA GLY A 26 -1.43 -2.79 -32.87
C GLY A 26 -0.57 -3.37 -31.75
N PRO A 27 0.66 -3.84 -32.06
CA PRO A 27 1.58 -4.39 -31.06
C PRO A 27 1.89 -3.41 -29.90
N GLU A 28 1.67 -2.11 -30.11
CA GLU A 28 1.91 -1.06 -29.11
C GLU A 28 0.97 -1.14 -27.90
N LEU A 29 -0.25 -1.66 -28.07
CA LEU A 29 -1.18 -1.89 -26.95
C LEU A 29 -0.77 -3.06 -26.06
N PHE A 30 0.15 -3.92 -26.52
CA PHE A 30 0.73 -4.99 -25.70
C PHE A 30 1.91 -4.50 -24.87
N GLU A 31 2.63 -3.45 -25.29
CA GLU A 31 3.77 -2.92 -24.55
C GLU A 31 3.36 -2.29 -23.21
N GLU A 32 2.20 -1.60 -23.15
CA GLU A 32 1.63 -1.08 -21.90
C GLU A 32 1.19 -2.17 -20.91
N LEU A 33 1.01 -3.41 -21.36
CA LEU A 33 0.61 -4.54 -20.51
C LEU A 33 1.81 -5.34 -19.98
N LEU A 34 3.05 -4.97 -20.34
CA LEU A 34 4.27 -5.70 -19.96
C LEU A 34 4.90 -5.25 -18.65
N GLU A 35 4.50 -4.10 -18.08
CA GLU A 35 5.00 -3.70 -16.78
C GLU A 35 4.29 -4.50 -15.67
N PRO A 36 4.97 -5.42 -14.96
CA PRO A 36 4.37 -6.10 -13.83
C PRO A 36 3.95 -5.04 -12.79
N PRO A 37 2.83 -5.25 -12.07
CA PRO A 37 2.40 -4.31 -11.05
C PRO A 37 3.52 -4.14 -10.02
N SER A 38 3.97 -2.91 -9.83
CA SER A 38 5.02 -2.60 -8.85
C SER A 38 4.59 -3.09 -7.48
N PHE A 39 5.37 -3.98 -6.87
CA PHE A 39 5.07 -4.49 -5.54
C PHE A 39 5.67 -3.55 -4.49
N ILE A 40 4.84 -3.14 -3.54
CA ILE A 40 5.29 -2.33 -2.42
C ILE A 40 5.65 -3.26 -1.27
N VAL A 41 6.93 -3.26 -0.88
CA VAL A 41 7.39 -3.99 0.30
C VAL A 41 7.91 -2.99 1.33
N GLY A 42 7.49 -3.17 2.58
CA GLY A 42 8.04 -2.39 3.69
C GLY A 42 9.40 -2.92 4.11
N LYS A 43 10.40 -2.04 4.18
CA LYS A 43 11.71 -2.35 4.76
C LYS A 43 11.86 -1.62 6.09
N PRO A 44 12.29 -2.28 7.19
CA PRO A 44 12.48 -1.60 8.47
C PRO A 44 13.37 -0.36 8.33
N ILE A 45 12.93 0.77 8.90
CA ILE A 45 13.74 1.99 8.88
C ILE A 45 15.02 1.78 9.70
N THR A 46 16.08 2.50 9.32
CA THR A 46 17.38 2.48 10.02
C THR A 46 17.88 3.90 10.23
N GLY A 47 18.82 4.10 11.16
CA GLY A 47 19.47 5.40 11.36
C GLY A 47 19.22 6.03 12.73
N ASN A 48 19.23 7.36 12.78
CA ASN A 48 19.14 8.13 14.02
C ASN A 48 17.68 8.19 14.51
N GLY A 49 17.40 7.48 15.61
CA GLY A 49 16.08 7.25 16.19
C GLY A 49 15.02 8.33 15.92
N MET A 50 15.21 9.54 16.46
CA MET A 50 14.20 10.61 16.34
C MET A 50 14.17 11.32 14.98
N ALA A 51 15.27 11.31 14.23
CA ALA A 51 15.28 11.84 12.87
C ALA A 51 14.55 10.87 11.93
N ALA A 52 14.91 9.59 11.98
CA ALA A 52 14.30 8.54 11.19
C ALA A 52 12.79 8.41 11.47
N ILE A 53 12.34 8.54 12.72
CA ILE A 53 10.91 8.55 13.05
C ILE A 53 10.21 9.78 12.45
N ARG A 54 10.84 10.96 12.45
CA ARG A 54 10.27 12.15 11.82
C ARG A 54 10.14 11.99 10.32
N ASP A 55 11.18 11.51 9.65
CA ASP A 55 11.17 11.26 8.20
C ASP A 55 10.12 10.20 7.82
N TRP A 56 9.95 9.19 8.68
CA TRP A 56 8.89 8.20 8.53
C TRP A 56 7.48 8.84 8.66
N ILE A 57 7.24 9.71 9.65
CA ILE A 57 5.96 10.43 9.78
C ILE A 57 5.70 11.28 8.54
N MET A 58 6.71 12.01 8.03
CA MET A 58 6.58 12.79 6.80
C MET A 58 6.17 11.91 5.60
N SER A 59 6.74 10.71 5.50
CA SER A 59 6.39 9.74 4.45
C SER A 59 4.94 9.24 4.58
N VAL A 60 4.46 9.03 5.82
CA VAL A 60 3.06 8.68 6.09
C VAL A 60 2.14 9.83 5.66
N GLU A 61 2.48 11.07 6.00
CA GLU A 61 1.69 12.25 5.63
C GLU A 61 1.67 12.48 4.11
N GLN A 62 2.77 12.24 3.41
CA GLN A 62 2.80 12.28 1.95
C GLN A 62 1.87 11.24 1.32
N HIS A 63 1.72 10.06 1.95
CA HIS A 63 0.87 9.00 1.42
C HIS A 63 -0.61 9.16 1.77
N PHE A 64 -0.92 9.51 3.02
CA PHE A 64 -2.29 9.53 3.56
C PHE A 64 -2.87 10.93 3.77
N GLY A 65 -2.06 11.98 3.56
CA GLY A 65 -2.43 13.37 3.77
C GLY A 65 -3.73 13.75 3.05
N GLY A 66 -4.50 14.65 3.68
CA GLY A 66 -5.78 15.13 3.17
C GLY A 66 -6.93 14.15 3.38
N GLN A 67 -6.86 12.95 2.81
CA GLN A 67 -7.99 12.00 2.81
C GLN A 67 -8.07 11.11 4.05
N ASN A 68 -6.95 10.85 4.73
CA ASN A 68 -6.91 9.87 5.81
C ASN A 68 -6.13 10.36 7.03
N MET A 69 -6.44 11.59 7.49
CA MET A 69 -5.80 12.25 8.63
C MET A 69 -5.81 11.42 9.92
N ALA A 70 -6.84 10.60 10.13
CA ALA A 70 -6.89 9.69 11.27
C ALA A 70 -5.76 8.64 11.25
N THR A 71 -5.35 8.19 10.06
CA THR A 71 -4.21 7.28 9.88
C THR A 71 -2.88 8.00 10.14
N CYS A 72 -2.75 9.27 9.73
CA CYS A 72 -1.58 10.09 10.05
C CYS A 72 -1.44 10.31 11.58
N HIS A 73 -2.54 10.65 12.27
CA HIS A 73 -2.53 10.79 13.73
C HIS A 73 -2.18 9.47 14.43
N TYR A 74 -2.72 8.35 13.94
CA TYR A 74 -2.36 7.04 14.45
C TYR A 74 -0.87 6.73 14.26
N ALA A 75 -0.31 7.03 13.10
CA ALA A 75 1.11 6.86 12.83
C ALA A 75 1.97 7.73 13.76
N ALA A 76 1.60 8.99 13.99
CA ALA A 76 2.31 9.86 14.94
C ALA A 76 2.35 9.25 16.36
N LEU A 77 1.25 8.63 16.81
CA LEU A 77 1.21 7.91 18.07
C LEU A 77 2.15 6.69 18.06
N LEU A 78 2.18 5.91 16.98
CA LEU A 78 3.11 4.78 16.84
C LEU A 78 4.57 5.25 16.89
N GLY A 79 4.90 6.34 16.21
CA GLY A 79 6.24 6.94 16.23
C GLY A 79 6.67 7.35 17.64
N TYR A 80 5.76 7.92 18.44
CA TYR A 80 6.03 8.28 19.83
C TYR A 80 6.36 7.06 20.71
N TYR A 81 5.68 5.93 20.49
CA TYR A 81 5.88 4.68 21.26
C TYR A 81 6.86 3.70 20.58
N ALA A 82 7.60 4.14 19.57
CA ALA A 82 8.59 3.31 18.90
C ALA A 82 9.93 3.34 19.64
N HIS A 83 10.57 2.18 19.77
CA HIS A 83 11.90 2.09 20.35
C HIS A 83 12.95 2.72 19.43
N LEU A 84 13.71 3.70 19.93
CA LEU A 84 14.60 4.53 19.10
C LEU A 84 15.71 3.78 18.34
N LYS A 85 16.11 2.58 18.79
CA LYS A 85 17.16 1.78 18.12
C LYS A 85 16.63 0.70 17.19
N THR A 86 15.42 0.19 17.47
CA THR A 86 14.87 -0.99 16.79
C THR A 86 13.61 -0.67 16.00
N PHE A 87 13.06 0.53 16.19
CA PHE A 87 11.84 1.03 15.59
C PHE A 87 10.63 0.10 15.77
N ARG A 88 10.71 -0.81 16.75
CA ARG A 88 9.59 -1.65 17.18
C ARG A 88 8.61 -0.81 17.97
N VAL A 89 7.33 -1.01 17.72
CA VAL A 89 6.25 -0.39 18.50
C VAL A 89 6.12 -1.12 19.84
N GLU A 90 6.29 -0.40 20.95
CA GLU A 90 6.28 -1.01 22.29
C GLU A 90 4.91 -0.99 22.97
N VAL A 91 3.91 -0.44 22.30
CA VAL A 91 2.54 -0.29 22.78
C VAL A 91 1.57 -1.14 21.94
N SER A 92 0.49 -1.63 22.56
CA SER A 92 -0.60 -2.29 21.84
C SER A 92 -1.69 -1.29 21.46
N ASP A 93 -2.52 -1.60 20.46
CA ASP A 93 -3.66 -0.75 20.09
C ASP A 93 -4.64 -0.52 21.26
N ARG A 94 -4.78 -1.53 22.13
CA ARG A 94 -5.57 -1.41 23.36
C ARG A 94 -4.98 -0.40 24.33
N ALA A 95 -3.66 -0.43 24.51
CA ALA A 95 -2.95 0.50 25.38
C ALA A 95 -2.93 1.92 24.81
N LEU A 96 -2.82 2.08 23.49
CA LEU A 96 -2.99 3.37 22.81
C LEU A 96 -4.36 3.97 23.12
N ALA A 97 -5.43 3.19 22.95
CA ALA A 97 -6.79 3.66 23.22
C ALA A 97 -6.96 4.15 24.66
N GLN A 98 -6.40 3.42 25.62
CA GLN A 98 -6.41 3.80 27.04
C GLN A 98 -5.65 5.11 27.27
N ASN A 99 -4.43 5.23 26.73
CA ASN A 99 -3.57 6.39 26.95
C ASN A 99 -4.12 7.68 26.32
N THR A 100 -4.86 7.57 25.23
CA THR A 100 -5.47 8.73 24.55
C THR A 100 -6.89 9.04 25.04
N GLY A 101 -7.44 8.28 25.99
CA GLY A 101 -8.85 8.38 26.39
C GLY A 101 -9.84 8.10 25.25
N GLY A 102 -9.41 7.33 24.25
CA GLY A 102 -10.13 7.10 23.01
C GLY A 102 -10.87 5.76 22.99
N HIS A 103 -11.95 5.67 22.23
CA HIS A 103 -12.63 4.40 22.01
C HIS A 103 -11.80 3.48 21.10
N ARG A 104 -11.69 2.19 21.42
CA ARG A 104 -10.86 1.21 20.68
C ARG A 104 -11.17 1.17 19.17
N SER A 105 -12.42 1.38 18.79
CA SER A 105 -12.84 1.39 17.38
C SER A 105 -12.13 2.46 16.54
N ARG A 106 -11.67 3.55 17.16
CA ARG A 106 -10.92 4.62 16.48
C ARG A 106 -9.54 4.18 15.98
N TYR A 107 -9.03 3.06 16.49
CA TYR A 107 -7.72 2.53 16.14
C TYR A 107 -7.80 1.38 15.14
N ASN A 108 -9.02 0.92 14.83
CA ASN A 108 -9.21 -0.29 14.07
C ASN A 108 -8.87 -0.07 12.60
N GLY A 109 -8.07 -0.98 12.03
CA GLY A 109 -7.70 -0.94 10.62
C GLY A 109 -6.59 0.05 10.23
N HIS A 110 -6.19 0.99 11.10
CA HIS A 110 -5.12 1.94 10.77
C HIS A 110 -3.75 1.25 10.64
N ALA A 111 -3.43 0.32 11.55
CA ALA A 111 -2.21 -0.48 11.44
C ALA A 111 -2.16 -1.28 10.14
N GLN A 112 -3.30 -1.86 9.73
CA GLN A 112 -3.37 -2.65 8.49
C GLN A 112 -3.15 -1.76 7.27
N ARG A 113 -3.76 -0.57 7.21
CA ARG A 113 -3.52 0.39 6.12
C ARG A 113 -2.05 0.78 6.00
N LEU A 114 -1.37 0.99 7.12
CA LEU A 114 0.06 1.29 7.11
C LEU A 114 0.89 0.10 6.63
N VAL A 115 0.50 -1.14 6.95
CA VAL A 115 1.13 -2.36 6.42
C VAL A 115 0.92 -2.48 4.92
N ASP A 116 -0.31 -2.27 4.45
CA ASP A 116 -0.67 -2.35 3.03
C ASP A 116 0.07 -1.28 2.20
N ALA A 117 0.35 -0.13 2.81
CA ALA A 117 1.16 0.93 2.20
C ALA A 117 2.68 0.70 2.30
N GLY A 118 3.14 -0.38 2.94
CA GLY A 118 4.56 -0.68 3.16
C GLY A 118 5.24 0.19 4.23
N LEU A 119 4.47 0.92 5.04
CA LEU A 119 4.97 1.83 6.07
C LEU A 119 5.09 1.18 7.45
N LEU A 120 4.56 -0.04 7.61
CA LEU A 120 4.78 -0.92 8.75
C LEU A 120 5.11 -2.34 8.26
N VAL A 121 5.96 -3.03 9.02
CA VAL A 121 6.22 -4.46 8.84
C VAL A 121 5.69 -5.23 10.04
N LYS A 122 4.84 -6.24 9.79
CA LYS A 122 4.44 -7.22 10.80
C LYS A 122 5.62 -8.11 11.15
N VAL A 123 5.93 -8.23 12.43
CA VAL A 123 6.95 -9.14 12.96
C VAL A 123 6.32 -10.26 13.77
N PRO A 124 7.04 -11.36 14.04
CA PRO A 124 6.58 -12.35 15.00
C PRO A 124 6.55 -11.76 16.42
N LYS A 125 5.44 -11.97 17.13
CA LYS A 125 5.30 -11.57 18.54
C LYS A 125 6.07 -12.53 19.43
N LYS A 126 6.96 -12.01 20.29
CA LYS A 126 7.65 -12.85 21.28
C LYS A 126 6.78 -13.07 22.52
N SER A 127 6.97 -14.20 23.21
CA SER A 127 6.15 -14.65 24.36
C SER A 127 6.05 -13.68 25.54
N ARG A 128 6.89 -12.63 25.62
CA ARG A 128 6.89 -11.63 26.70
C ARG A 128 6.69 -10.19 26.23
N GLU A 129 6.40 -9.98 24.95
CA GLU A 129 6.23 -8.63 24.40
C GLU A 129 4.84 -8.06 24.69
N LYS A 130 4.81 -6.83 25.23
CA LYS A 130 3.58 -6.10 25.58
C LYS A 130 2.96 -5.34 24.39
N GLY A 131 3.75 -5.07 23.35
CA GLY A 131 3.36 -4.24 22.20
C GLY A 131 2.70 -4.98 21.04
N SER A 132 2.20 -4.20 20.08
CA SER A 132 1.81 -4.69 18.77
C SER A 132 3.06 -5.07 17.97
N PRO A 133 3.01 -6.15 17.17
CA PRO A 133 4.21 -6.71 16.57
C PRO A 133 4.51 -5.99 15.25
N TYR A 134 4.73 -4.68 15.31
CA TYR A 134 5.05 -3.86 14.15
C TYR A 134 6.43 -3.20 14.30
N VAL A 135 7.09 -3.03 13.18
CA VAL A 135 8.30 -2.20 13.04
C VAL A 135 7.99 -1.10 12.03
N LEU A 136 8.43 0.13 12.31
CA LEU A 136 8.33 1.23 11.36
C LEU A 136 9.15 0.91 10.10
N ALA A 137 8.59 1.17 8.93
CA ALA A 137 9.19 0.78 7.67
C ALA A 137 9.14 1.90 6.62
N GLU A 138 10.13 1.90 5.74
CA GLU A 138 10.15 2.69 4.52
C GLU A 138 9.51 1.90 3.38
N ARG A 139 8.81 2.63 2.51
CA ARG A 139 8.19 2.09 1.31
C ARG A 139 9.27 1.85 0.25
N VAL A 140 9.48 0.59 -0.13
CA VAL A 140 10.37 0.23 -1.24
C VAL A 140 9.51 -0.25 -2.41
N ALA A 141 9.62 0.45 -3.55
CA ALA A 141 9.08 -0.04 -4.81
C ALA A 141 10.08 -1.02 -5.42
N ILE A 142 9.61 -2.21 -5.80
CA ILE A 142 10.37 -3.26 -6.48
C ILE A 142 9.76 -3.49 -7.85
#